data_AF-A0A7V2LWZ9-F1
#
_entry.id   AF-A0A7V2LWZ9-F1
#
_cell.length_a   1.000
_cell.length_b   1.000
_cell.length_c   1.000
_cell.angle_alpha   90.00
_cell.angle_beta   90.00
_cell.angle_gamma   90.00
#
_symmetry.space_group_name_H-M   'P 1'
#
loop_
_entity.id
_entity.type
_entity.pdbx_description
1 polymer ?
#
loop_
_entity_poly.entity_id
_entity_poly.type
_entity_poly.pdbx_seq_one_letter_code
_entity_poly.pdbx_strand_id
1 'polypeptide(L)'
;MAETVELDYQVCAHCGFRLMHVLPPTRKTFPLPVLYCPICGLRQDDSGFTPGKALTYEAKLEALRRWLQQQGLDEETLREQYHLELGQFFEPHVARRS
;
A
#
# COMPACT_ATOMS: atom_id res chain seq x y z
N MET A 1 -24.65 -10.52 -9.90
CA MET A 1 -23.85 -11.38 -9.01
C MET A 1 -22.61 -10.57 -8.68
N ALA A 2 -22.41 -10.19 -7.42
CA ALA A 2 -21.21 -9.44 -7.05
C ALA A 2 -20.02 -10.40 -7.10
N GLU A 3 -19.18 -10.28 -8.14
CA GLU A 3 -17.88 -10.95 -8.18
C GLU A 3 -17.12 -10.54 -6.92
N THR A 4 -16.83 -11.51 -6.05
CA THR A 4 -16.00 -11.29 -4.88
C THR A 4 -14.58 -11.11 -5.42
N VAL A 5 -14.14 -9.86 -5.57
CA VAL A 5 -12.79 -9.58 -6.02
C VAL A 5 -11.85 -10.00 -4.90
N GLU A 6 -11.09 -11.08 -5.12
CA GLU A 6 -10.04 -11.50 -4.19
C GLU A 6 -8.96 -10.40 -4.16
N LEU A 7 -8.95 -9.65 -3.06
CA LEU A 7 -7.95 -8.64 -2.79
C LEU A 7 -6.79 -9.31 -2.07
N ASP A 8 -5.64 -9.34 -2.72
CA ASP A 8 -4.39 -9.79 -2.13
C ASP A 8 -3.52 -8.59 -1.75
N TYR A 9 -2.49 -8.81 -0.94
CA TYR A 9 -1.63 -7.76 -0.41
C TYR A 9 -0.16 -8.13 -0.55
N GLN A 10 0.65 -7.15 -0.95
CA GLN A 10 2.10 -7.32 -0.99
C GLN A 10 2.84 -6.06 -0.52
N VAL A 11 4.15 -6.18 -0.35
CA VAL A 11 5.00 -5.03 -0.06
C VAL A 11 5.21 -4.18 -1.30
N CYS A 12 4.99 -2.87 -1.18
CA CYS A 12 5.31 -1.91 -2.21
C CYS A 12 6.82 -1.75 -2.37
N ALA A 13 7.36 -2.19 -3.51
CA ALA A 13 8.78 -2.09 -3.83
C ALA A 13 9.34 -0.65 -3.87
N HIS A 14 8.47 0.36 -3.95
CA HIS A 14 8.88 1.77 -4.01
C HIS A 14 8.99 2.44 -2.64
N CYS A 15 7.98 2.31 -1.77
CA CYS A 15 7.97 3.00 -0.47
C CYS A 15 8.10 2.08 0.74
N GLY A 16 8.09 0.75 0.53
CA GLY A 16 8.17 -0.26 1.57
C GLY A 16 6.84 -0.53 2.30
N PHE A 17 5.72 0.05 1.87
CA PHE A 17 4.42 -0.15 2.51
C PHE A 17 3.94 -1.60 2.35
N ARG A 18 3.54 -2.26 3.44
CA ARG A 18 3.27 -3.71 3.50
C ARG A 18 1.90 -4.14 2.98
N LEU A 19 0.95 -3.21 2.83
CA LEU A 19 -0.43 -3.51 2.42
C LEU A 19 -0.74 -2.91 1.05
N MET A 20 0.19 -3.00 0.09
CA MET A 20 -0.09 -2.61 -1.28
C MET A 20 -1.15 -3.54 -1.87
N HIS A 21 -2.19 -2.98 -2.48
CA HIS A 21 -3.26 -3.77 -3.07
C HIS A 21 -2.78 -4.50 -4.32
N VAL A 22 -3.11 -5.79 -4.39
CA VAL A 22 -2.91 -6.64 -5.55
C VAL A 22 -4.28 -7.17 -5.95
N LEU A 23 -4.68 -6.82 -7.16
CA LEU A 23 -5.94 -7.24 -7.75
C LEU A 23 -5.67 -8.17 -8.94
N PRO A 24 -6.60 -9.09 -9.25
CA PRO A 24 -6.49 -9.96 -10.41
C PRO A 24 -6.21 -9.17 -11.70
N PRO A 25 -5.45 -9.74 -12.65
CA PRO A 25 -5.24 -9.14 -13.96
C PRO A 25 -6.57 -8.82 -14.65
N THR A 26 -6.65 -7.67 -15.30
CA THR A 26 -7.72 -7.40 -16.25
C THR A 26 -7.38 -8.02 -17.60
N ARG A 27 -8.30 -7.92 -18.57
CA ARG A 27 -8.03 -8.28 -19.96
C ARG A 27 -6.86 -7.51 -20.57
N LYS A 28 -6.58 -6.29 -20.11
CA LYS A 28 -5.51 -5.43 -20.66
C LYS A 28 -4.18 -5.63 -19.96
N THR A 29 -4.21 -5.95 -18.66
CA THR A 29 -2.98 -6.16 -17.90
C THR A 29 -2.49 -7.60 -17.97
N PHE A 30 -3.31 -8.57 -18.38
CA PHE A 30 -2.94 -9.98 -18.45
C PHE A 30 -1.60 -10.21 -19.18
N PRO A 31 -0.66 -10.98 -18.59
CA PRO A 31 -0.78 -11.79 -17.37
C PRO A 31 -0.44 -11.06 -16.06
N LEU A 32 -0.17 -9.75 -16.09
CA LEU A 32 0.26 -8.97 -14.94
C LEU A 32 -0.92 -8.56 -14.06
N PRO A 33 -0.78 -8.63 -12.71
CA PRO A 33 -1.80 -8.16 -11.79
C PRO A 33 -1.94 -6.63 -11.83
N VAL A 34 -3.09 -6.15 -11.36
CA VAL A 34 -3.31 -4.72 -11.10
C VAL A 34 -2.73 -4.40 -9.72
N LEU A 35 -1.89 -3.37 -9.66
CA LEU A 35 -1.20 -2.95 -8.44
C LEU A 35 -1.58 -1.54 -8.06
N TYR A 36 -1.80 -1.30 -6.76
CA TYR A 36 -2.04 0.05 -6.25
C TYR A 36 -1.47 0.24 -4.84
N CYS A 37 -0.58 1.22 -4.70
CA CYS A 37 -0.07 1.65 -3.40
C CYS A 37 -0.78 2.93 -2.93
N PRO A 38 -1.59 2.88 -1.86
CA PRO A 38 -2.28 4.07 -1.35
C PRO A 38 -1.33 5.10 -0.74
N ILE A 39 -0.10 4.70 -0.39
CA ILE A 39 0.86 5.57 0.28
C ILE A 39 1.66 6.42 -0.70
N CYS A 40 2.37 5.81 -1.65
CA CYS A 40 3.19 6.55 -2.61
C CYS A 40 2.50 6.81 -3.96
N GLY A 41 1.33 6.23 -4.20
CA GLY A 41 0.61 6.36 -5.46
C GLY A 41 1.15 5.51 -6.61
N LEU A 42 2.09 4.58 -6.35
CA LEU A 42 2.52 3.61 -7.35
C LEU A 42 1.31 2.83 -7.85
N ARG A 43 1.19 2.68 -9.16
CA ARG A 43 0.05 2.05 -9.80
C ARG A 43 0.43 1.32 -11.07
N GLN A 44 -0.15 0.16 -11.28
CA GLN A 44 -0.12 -0.57 -12.55
C GLN A 44 -1.55 -1.03 -12.83
N ASP A 45 -2.18 -0.48 -13.85
CA ASP A 45 -3.55 -0.82 -14.25
C ASP A 45 -3.73 -0.76 -15.77
N ASP A 46 -4.98 -0.79 -16.23
CA ASP A 46 -5.36 -0.69 -17.65
C ASP A 46 -4.82 0.56 -18.37
N SER A 47 -4.45 1.59 -17.61
CA SER A 47 -3.89 2.85 -18.12
C SER A 47 -2.37 2.81 -18.24
N GLY A 48 -1.73 1.73 -17.77
CA GLY A 48 -0.29 1.53 -17.77
C GLY A 48 0.34 1.66 -16.38
N PHE A 49 1.63 1.97 -16.36
CA PHE A 49 2.43 2.09 -15.15
C PHE A 49 2.60 3.55 -14.73
N THR A 50 2.27 3.85 -13.48
CA THR A 50 2.55 5.14 -12.83
C THR A 50 3.55 4.93 -11.68
N PRO A 51 4.73 5.56 -11.74
CA PRO A 51 5.70 5.45 -10.67
C PRO A 51 5.19 6.10 -9.38
N GLY A 52 5.59 5.55 -8.24
CA GLY A 52 5.30 6.15 -6.93
C GLY A 52 6.07 7.44 -6.70
N LYS A 53 5.56 8.29 -5.81
CA LYS A 53 6.26 9.48 -5.34
C LYS A 53 7.33 9.09 -4.32
N ALA A 54 8.50 9.71 -4.43
CA ALA A 54 9.50 9.68 -3.37
C ALA A 54 8.98 10.47 -2.17
N LEU A 55 8.81 9.80 -1.03
CA LEU A 55 8.27 10.38 0.20
C LEU A 55 9.30 10.25 1.33
N THR A 56 9.42 11.29 2.15
CA THR A 56 10.15 11.19 3.43
C THR A 56 9.40 10.26 4.37
N TYR A 57 10.06 9.83 5.46
CA TYR A 57 9.43 8.95 6.43
C TYR A 57 8.20 9.61 7.07
N GLU A 58 8.27 10.89 7.41
CA GLU A 58 7.16 11.66 7.97
C GLU A 58 5.97 11.73 7.00
N ALA A 59 6.26 11.98 5.71
CA ALA A 59 5.24 12.02 4.67
C ALA A 59 4.59 10.63 4.44
N LYS A 60 5.34 9.54 4.59
CA LYS A 60 4.79 8.18 4.57
C LYS A 60 3.82 7.96 5.73
N LEU A 61 4.19 8.38 6.95
CA LEU A 61 3.33 8.25 8.13
C LEU A 61 2.05 9.09 7.99
N GLU A 62 2.15 10.31 7.47
CA GLU A 62 0.98 11.15 7.23
C GLU A 62 0.04 10.55 6.18
N ALA A 63 0.57 10.04 5.07
CA ALA A 63 -0.21 9.35 4.06
C ALA A 63 -0.89 8.08 4.62
N LEU A 64 -0.18 7.33 5.49
CA LEU A 64 -0.74 6.17 6.17
C LEU A 64 -1.91 6.56 7.09
N ARG A 65 -1.77 7.61 7.91
CA ARG A 65 -2.85 8.11 8.77
C ARG A 65 -4.10 8.46 7.96
N ARG A 66 -3.93 9.19 6.85
CA ARG A 66 -5.03 9.57 5.97
C ARG A 66 -5.71 8.34 5.35
N TRP A 67 -4.92 7.36 4.91
CA TRP A 67 -5.46 6.13 4.34
C TRP A 67 -6.22 5.29 5.38
N LEU A 68 -5.67 5.13 6.59
CA LEU A 68 -6.35 4.44 7.70
C LEU A 68 -7.69 5.10 8.05
N GLN A 69 -7.72 6.43 8.12
CA GLN A 69 -8.97 7.16 8.37
C GLN A 69 -10.03 6.88 7.29
N GLN A 70 -9.62 6.74 6.02
CA GLN A 70 -10.54 6.34 4.94
C GLN A 70 -11.05 4.90 5.11
N GLN A 71 -10.30 4.04 5.80
CA GLN A 71 -10.73 2.69 6.18
C GLN A 71 -11.53 2.66 7.49
N GLY A 72 -11.80 3.81 8.12
CA GLY A 72 -12.47 3.89 9.41
C GLY A 72 -11.59 3.47 10.59
N LEU A 73 -10.26 3.53 10.42
CA LEU A 73 -9.28 3.24 11.48
C LEU A 73 -8.50 4.50 11.83
N ASP A 74 -8.27 4.73 13.12
CA ASP A 74 -7.35 5.75 13.62
C ASP A 74 -6.14 5.12 14.34
N GLU A 75 -5.17 5.96 14.67
CA GLU A 75 -3.92 5.53 15.32
C GLU A 75 -4.16 4.98 16.73
N GLU A 76 -5.17 5.48 17.45
CA GLU A 76 -5.53 5.01 18.78
C GLU A 76 -6.10 3.59 18.71
N THR A 77 -7.06 3.36 17.81
CA THR A 77 -7.66 2.05 17.54
C THR A 77 -6.58 1.03 17.14
N LEU A 78 -5.64 1.42 16.27
CA LEU A 78 -4.52 0.56 15.89
C LEU A 78 -3.66 0.14 17.07
N ARG A 79 -3.32 1.09 17.95
CA ARG A 79 -2.46 0.82 19.10
C ARG A 79 -3.17 0.01 20.17
N GLU A 80 -4.43 0.31 20.45
CA GLU A 80 -5.16 -0.28 21.58
C GLU A 80 -5.76 -1.64 21.26
N GLN A 81 -6.33 -1.80 20.06
CA GLN A 81 -7.00 -3.04 19.68
C GLN A 81 -6.08 -4.01 18.95
N TYR A 82 -5.20 -3.48 18.10
CA TYR A 82 -4.33 -4.30 17.24
C TYR A 82 -2.88 -4.33 17.73
N HIS A 83 -2.51 -3.50 18.70
CA HIS A 83 -1.14 -3.38 19.21
C HIS A 83 -0.12 -3.06 18.09
N LEU A 84 -0.56 -2.28 17.10
CA LEU A 84 0.27 -1.86 15.97
C LEU A 84 0.60 -0.37 16.03
N GLU A 85 1.84 -0.04 15.70
CA GLU A 85 2.33 1.31 15.48
C GLU A 85 2.45 1.60 13.98
N LEU A 86 2.30 2.87 13.58
CA LEU A 86 2.33 3.27 12.17
C LEU A 86 3.60 2.86 11.43
N GLY A 87 4.75 2.88 12.10
CA GLY A 87 6.03 2.48 11.50
C GLY A 87 6.07 1.00 11.07
N GLN A 88 5.29 0.13 11.72
CA GLN A 88 5.30 -1.30 11.45
C GLN A 88 4.63 -1.66 10.11
N PHE A 89 3.84 -0.75 9.54
CA PHE A 89 3.25 -0.90 8.21
C PHE A 89 4.25 -0.72 7.07
N PHE A 90 5.48 -0.33 7.38
CA PHE A 90 6.56 -0.24 6.42
C PHE A 90 7.58 -1.36 6.68
N GLU A 91 8.25 -1.82 5.64
CA GLU A 91 9.51 -2.52 5.83
C GLU A 91 10.46 -1.63 6.63
N PRO A 92 11.25 -2.20 7.56
CA PRO A 92 12.30 -1.43 8.19
C PRO A 92 13.09 -0.74 7.09
N HIS A 93 13.48 0.53 7.30
CA HIS A 93 14.51 1.18 6.51
C HIS A 93 15.81 0.39 6.74
N VAL A 94 15.93 -0.78 6.11
CA VAL A 94 17.21 -1.40 5.85
C VAL A 94 17.82 -0.45 4.85
N ALA A 95 18.55 0.55 5.35
CA ALA A 95 19.61 1.13 4.57
C ALA A 95 20.42 -0.09 4.11
N ARG A 96 20.22 -0.51 2.85
CA ARG A 96 21.08 -1.49 2.20
C ARG A 96 22.46 -0.86 2.26
N ARG A 97 23.23 -1.23 3.29
CA ARG A 97 24.68 -1.12 3.29
C ARG A 97 25.13 -2.11 2.22
N SER A 98 25.35 -1.57 1.04
CA SER A 98 26.26 -2.13 0.05
C SER A 98 27.46 -1.22 -0.01
#